data_AF-A0A0Q5ZS46-F1
#
_entry.id   AF-A0A0Q5ZS46-F1
#
_cell.length_a   1.000
_cell.length_b   1.000
_cell.length_c   1.000
_cell.angle_alpha   90.00
_cell.angle_beta   90.00
_cell.angle_gamma   90.00
#
_symmetry.space_group_name_H-M   'P 1'
#
loop_
_entity.id
_entity.type
_entity.pdbx_description
1 polymer ?
#
loop_
_entity_poly.entity_id
_entity_poly.type
_entity_poly.pdbx_seq_one_letter_code
_entity_poly.pdbx_strand_id
1 'polypeptide(L)'
;MNIGLKGKTKVEIEKFRNDSTQDNMIILNFYEQDSVWNYKTQKNIGNIWRQINRFYFDKDGITGIGAKISDFNNDGFKDLTYQSGIAGRGGNAIQTLFIYDPKSKNFIHIKNSDHYPNLSYNPKLNCINSVILTGSTTTSFLKINNDSLDEFARVDVSDSILVTEKDAVGNFKIIEKKKFEGNDIDFYNVFRNYKPLEY
;
A
#
# COMPACT_ATOMS: atom_id res chain seq x y z
N MET A 1 -7.91 -13.25 7.07
CA MET A 1 -7.54 -12.10 7.92
C MET A 1 -8.65 -11.07 7.89
N ASN A 2 -8.96 -10.38 8.99
CA ASN A 2 -10.01 -9.33 9.02
C ASN A 2 -9.50 -8.04 8.38
N ILE A 3 -10.24 -7.51 7.42
CA ILE A 3 -9.96 -6.25 6.69
C ILE A 3 -11.27 -5.52 6.41
N GLY A 4 -11.25 -4.41 5.68
CA GLY A 4 -12.40 -3.57 5.37
C GLY A 4 -13.16 -3.20 6.63
N LEU A 5 -14.45 -3.54 6.68
CA LEU A 5 -15.25 -3.44 7.88
C LEU A 5 -14.90 -4.56 8.87
N LYS A 6 -14.35 -4.18 10.03
CA LYS A 6 -13.85 -5.11 11.05
C LYS A 6 -14.89 -6.18 11.42
N GLY A 7 -14.52 -7.44 11.23
CA GLY A 7 -15.36 -8.61 11.55
C GLY A 7 -16.48 -8.89 10.55
N LYS A 8 -16.62 -8.06 9.50
CA LYS A 8 -17.60 -8.21 8.43
C LYS A 8 -16.96 -8.47 7.08
N THR A 9 -15.69 -8.16 6.93
CA THR A 9 -14.94 -8.41 5.70
C THR A 9 -13.64 -9.14 6.03
N LYS A 10 -13.25 -10.09 5.18
CA LYS A 10 -11.98 -10.81 5.30
C LYS A 10 -11.32 -11.02 3.94
N VAL A 11 -10.01 -11.26 3.97
CA VAL A 11 -9.25 -11.78 2.83
C VAL A 11 -8.62 -13.12 3.19
N GLU A 12 -8.59 -14.01 2.22
CA GLU A 12 -7.77 -15.22 2.20
C GLU A 12 -6.72 -15.05 1.09
N ILE A 13 -5.45 -15.32 1.42
CA ILE A 13 -4.34 -15.12 0.50
C ILE A 13 -3.62 -16.44 0.34
N GLU A 14 -3.52 -16.91 -0.90
CA GLU A 14 -2.88 -18.17 -1.26
C GLU A 14 -1.68 -17.87 -2.14
N LYS A 15 -0.50 -18.34 -1.75
CA LYS A 15 0.69 -18.36 -2.61
C LYS A 15 0.89 -19.78 -3.09
N PHE A 16 1.09 -19.96 -4.39
CA PHE A 16 1.34 -21.27 -4.99
C PHE A 16 2.29 -21.14 -6.17
N ARG A 17 2.87 -22.26 -6.60
CA ARG A 17 3.63 -22.37 -7.83
C ARG A 17 2.75 -23.07 -8.85
N ASN A 18 2.61 -22.50 -10.04
CA ASN A 18 1.89 -23.14 -11.13
C ASN A 18 2.77 -24.28 -11.68
N ASP A 19 2.31 -25.53 -11.60
CA ASP A 19 3.11 -26.68 -12.05
C ASP A 19 3.34 -26.70 -13.56
N SER A 20 2.45 -26.09 -14.35
CA SER A 20 2.56 -26.06 -15.81
C SER A 20 3.53 -24.99 -16.29
N THR A 21 3.44 -23.78 -15.74
CA THR A 21 4.28 -22.64 -16.17
C THR A 21 5.53 -22.44 -15.30
N GLN A 22 5.57 -23.09 -14.14
CA GLN A 22 6.58 -22.91 -13.09
C GLN A 22 6.59 -21.53 -12.42
N ASP A 23 5.63 -20.66 -12.76
CA ASP A 23 5.48 -19.32 -12.20
C ASP A 23 5.01 -19.36 -10.75
N ASN A 24 5.47 -18.39 -9.96
CA ASN A 24 4.94 -18.18 -8.62
C ASN A 24 3.76 -17.20 -8.72
N MET A 25 2.65 -17.58 -8.12
CA MET A 25 1.40 -16.82 -8.20
C MET A 25 0.85 -16.55 -6.81
N ILE A 26 0.01 -15.52 -6.72
CA ILE A 26 -0.78 -15.22 -5.54
C ILE A 26 -2.24 -15.01 -5.90
N ILE A 27 -3.14 -15.56 -5.09
CA ILE A 27 -4.59 -15.36 -5.18
C ILE A 27 -5.05 -14.60 -3.95
N LEU A 28 -5.84 -13.56 -4.15
CA LEU A 28 -6.52 -12.85 -3.07
C LEU A 28 -8.02 -13.05 -3.22
N ASN A 29 -8.61 -13.78 -2.27
CA ASN A 29 -10.05 -14.00 -2.20
C ASN A 29 -10.65 -13.08 -1.13
N PHE A 30 -11.52 -12.16 -1.53
CA PHE A 30 -12.17 -11.21 -0.63
C PHE A 30 -13.59 -11.67 -0.33
N TYR A 31 -13.98 -11.61 0.95
CA TYR A 31 -15.28 -12.07 1.42
C TYR A 31 -15.99 -11.03 2.28
N GLU A 32 -17.31 -10.94 2.14
CA GLU A 32 -18.22 -10.25 3.06
C GLU A 32 -19.04 -11.28 3.85
N GLN A 33 -19.29 -10.99 5.13
CA GLN A 33 -20.18 -11.78 5.96
C GLN A 33 -21.64 -11.41 5.67
N ASP A 34 -22.44 -12.37 5.24
CA ASP A 34 -23.87 -12.21 5.04
C ASP A 34 -24.68 -13.03 6.05
N SER A 35 -25.81 -12.48 6.47
CA SER A 35 -26.73 -13.12 7.40
C SER A 35 -27.74 -13.99 6.65
N VAL A 36 -27.84 -15.26 7.06
CA VAL A 36 -28.79 -16.20 6.47
C VAL A 36 -30.11 -16.13 7.22
N TRP A 37 -31.16 -15.72 6.50
CA TRP A 37 -32.52 -15.67 7.02
C TRP A 37 -33.33 -16.90 6.62
N ASN A 38 -33.93 -17.56 7.60
CA ASN A 38 -34.90 -18.61 7.34
C ASN A 38 -36.30 -17.98 7.22
N TYR A 39 -36.85 -17.99 6.01
CA TYR A 39 -38.17 -17.41 5.73
C TYR A 39 -39.32 -18.14 6.44
N LYS A 40 -39.18 -19.45 6.69
CA LYS A 40 -40.22 -20.25 7.38
C LYS A 40 -40.27 -19.92 8.86
N THR A 41 -39.11 -19.82 9.50
CA THR A 41 -39.02 -19.57 10.95
C THR A 41 -38.92 -18.08 11.29
N GLN A 42 -38.81 -17.21 10.30
CA GLN A 42 -38.57 -15.77 10.44
C GLN A 42 -37.43 -15.46 11.41
N LYS A 43 -36.33 -16.20 11.29
CA LYS A 43 -35.16 -16.06 12.17
C LYS A 43 -33.87 -16.08 11.37
N ASN A 44 -32.89 -15.31 11.85
CA ASN A 44 -31.50 -15.49 11.46
C ASN A 44 -31.02 -16.84 11.97
N ILE A 45 -30.46 -17.66 11.08
CA ILE A 45 -29.98 -19.01 11.41
C ILE A 45 -28.46 -19.13 11.33
N GLY A 46 -27.75 -18.02 11.09
CA GLY A 46 -26.30 -17.98 11.04
C GLY A 46 -25.78 -16.95 10.05
N ASN A 47 -24.45 -16.88 9.98
CA ASN A 47 -23.74 -16.06 9.01
C ASN A 47 -22.92 -16.95 8.08
N ILE A 48 -22.82 -16.56 6.82
CA ILE A 48 -21.96 -17.18 5.81
C ILE A 48 -20.97 -16.16 5.27
N TRP A 49 -19.85 -16.64 4.76
CA TRP A 49 -18.91 -15.80 4.02
C TRP A 49 -19.22 -15.92 2.53
N ARG A 50 -19.53 -14.79 1.88
CA ARG A 50 -19.72 -14.72 0.44
C ARG A 50 -18.50 -14.07 -0.19
N GLN A 51 -17.93 -14.71 -1.20
CA GLN A 51 -16.83 -14.14 -1.95
C GLN A 51 -17.36 -12.96 -2.78
N ILE A 52 -16.79 -11.78 -2.58
CA ILE A 52 -17.19 -10.54 -3.25
C ILE A 52 -16.21 -10.15 -4.36
N ASN A 53 -14.95 -10.60 -4.27
CA ASN A 53 -13.94 -10.31 -5.28
C ASN A 53 -12.81 -11.34 -5.24
N ARG A 54 -12.10 -11.46 -6.35
CA ARG A 54 -10.94 -12.35 -6.49
C ARG A 54 -9.92 -11.74 -7.44
N PHE A 55 -8.67 -11.67 -7.00
CA PHE A 55 -7.56 -11.21 -7.82
C PHE A 55 -6.46 -12.25 -7.93
N TYR A 56 -5.71 -12.17 -9.03
CA TYR A 56 -4.58 -13.04 -9.35
C TYR A 56 -3.43 -12.17 -9.82
N PHE A 57 -2.24 -12.43 -9.29
CA PHE A 57 -1.03 -11.74 -9.71
C PHE A 57 0.15 -12.69 -9.73
N ASP A 58 1.14 -12.33 -10.53
CA ASP A 58 2.46 -12.91 -10.43
C ASP A 58 3.10 -12.51 -9.10
N LYS A 59 3.93 -13.40 -8.58
CA LYS A 59 4.64 -13.24 -7.32
C LYS A 59 6.10 -13.58 -7.55
N ASP A 60 7.00 -12.96 -6.80
CA ASP A 60 8.37 -13.46 -6.78
C ASP A 60 8.45 -14.90 -6.18
N GLY A 61 9.45 -15.65 -6.63
CA GLY A 61 9.79 -16.95 -6.04
C GLY A 61 10.58 -16.84 -4.74
N ILE A 62 10.88 -15.63 -4.27
CA ILE A 62 11.90 -15.36 -3.24
C ILE A 62 11.26 -14.99 -1.91
N THR A 63 10.32 -14.05 -1.91
CA THR A 63 9.76 -13.49 -0.68
C THR A 63 8.47 -14.20 -0.26
N GLY A 64 8.16 -14.14 1.03
CA GLY A 64 6.85 -14.55 1.55
C GLY A 64 5.72 -13.64 1.07
N ILE A 65 4.53 -13.83 1.62
CA ILE A 65 3.37 -12.96 1.30
C ILE A 65 3.59 -11.54 1.83
N GLY A 66 4.18 -11.38 3.03
CA GLY A 66 4.46 -10.06 3.60
C GLY A 66 3.23 -9.16 3.75
N ALA A 67 2.05 -9.74 4.02
CA ALA A 67 0.80 -8.99 4.11
C ALA A 67 0.78 -8.05 5.32
N LYS A 68 0.35 -6.80 5.11
CA LYS A 68 0.10 -5.82 6.17
C LYS A 68 -1.33 -5.29 6.07
N ILE A 69 -1.96 -5.14 7.22
CA ILE A 69 -3.32 -4.64 7.36
C ILE A 69 -3.25 -3.35 8.16
N SER A 70 -3.59 -2.24 7.52
CA SER A 70 -3.60 -0.90 8.12
C SER A 70 -4.66 -0.06 7.44
N ASP A 71 -5.01 1.05 8.04
CA ASP A 71 -5.76 2.10 7.35
C ASP A 71 -4.73 2.98 6.62
N PHE A 72 -4.78 3.02 5.28
CA PHE A 72 -3.81 3.74 4.43
C PHE A 72 -4.35 5.09 3.92
N ASN A 73 -5.63 5.37 4.13
CA ASN A 73 -6.30 6.60 3.67
C ASN A 73 -7.07 7.34 4.78
N ASN A 74 -7.01 6.83 6.01
CA ASN A 74 -7.64 7.35 7.23
C ASN A 74 -9.16 7.46 7.15
N ASP A 75 -9.81 6.51 6.48
CA ASP A 75 -11.26 6.42 6.39
C ASP A 75 -11.90 5.54 7.47
N GLY A 76 -11.09 4.95 8.36
CA GLY A 76 -11.52 4.08 9.45
C GLY A 76 -11.69 2.62 9.05
N PHE A 77 -11.49 2.26 7.79
CA PHE A 77 -11.51 0.88 7.30
C PHE A 77 -10.09 0.32 7.18
N LYS A 78 -10.00 -1.02 7.20
CA LYS A 78 -8.71 -1.71 7.11
C LYS A 78 -8.40 -2.10 5.66
N ASP A 79 -7.36 -1.51 5.12
CA ASP A 79 -6.82 -1.82 3.81
C ASP A 79 -5.82 -2.98 3.89
N LEU A 80 -5.31 -3.38 2.72
CA LEU A 80 -4.36 -4.47 2.59
C LEU A 80 -3.19 -4.05 1.71
N THR A 81 -1.98 -4.30 2.16
CA THR A 81 -0.83 -4.49 1.26
C THR A 81 -0.32 -5.91 1.36
N TYR A 82 0.30 -6.40 0.30
CA TYR A 82 1.19 -7.56 0.37
C TYR A 82 2.47 -7.26 -0.41
N GLN A 83 3.57 -7.92 -0.04
CA GLN A 83 4.83 -7.76 -0.74
C GLN A 83 4.79 -8.60 -2.01
N SER A 84 4.69 -7.98 -3.18
CA SER A 84 4.69 -8.67 -4.47
C SER A 84 6.10 -9.07 -4.91
N GLY A 85 7.09 -8.22 -4.61
CA GLY A 85 8.46 -8.35 -5.06
C GLY A 85 9.50 -7.79 -4.08
N ILE A 86 10.75 -7.84 -4.49
CA ILE A 86 11.87 -7.18 -3.81
C ILE A 86 12.83 -6.58 -4.82
N ALA A 87 13.34 -5.39 -4.53
CA ALA A 87 14.31 -4.66 -5.35
C ALA A 87 15.38 -3.99 -4.48
N GLY A 88 16.35 -3.31 -5.10
CA GLY A 88 17.36 -2.53 -4.38
C GLY A 88 18.17 -3.37 -3.40
N ARG A 89 18.59 -4.58 -3.81
CA ARG A 89 19.32 -5.56 -2.98
C ARG A 89 18.63 -5.92 -1.67
N GLY A 90 17.30 -5.85 -1.63
CA GLY A 90 16.53 -6.17 -0.44
C GLY A 90 15.93 -4.97 0.29
N GLY A 91 16.42 -3.76 0.01
CA GLY A 91 15.96 -2.54 0.68
C GLY A 91 14.57 -2.06 0.26
N ASN A 92 14.09 -2.49 -0.92
CA ASN A 92 12.80 -2.07 -1.45
C ASN A 92 11.84 -3.25 -1.47
N ALA A 93 10.89 -3.30 -0.52
CA ALA A 93 9.75 -4.19 -0.60
C ALA A 93 8.75 -3.61 -1.61
N ILE A 94 8.62 -4.26 -2.78
CA ILE A 94 7.61 -3.90 -3.78
C ILE A 94 6.26 -4.40 -3.25
N GLN A 95 5.27 -3.51 -3.17
CA GLN A 95 3.99 -3.82 -2.55
C GLN A 95 2.82 -3.58 -3.50
N THR A 96 1.86 -4.51 -3.47
CA THR A 96 0.55 -4.32 -4.08
C THR A 96 -0.42 -3.83 -3.00
N LEU A 97 -1.10 -2.71 -3.25
CA LEU A 97 -2.02 -2.06 -2.32
C LEU A 97 -3.49 -2.22 -2.77
N PHE A 98 -4.35 -2.54 -1.81
CA PHE A 98 -5.79 -2.60 -1.96
C PHE A 98 -6.46 -1.70 -0.92
N ILE A 99 -7.27 -0.76 -1.38
CA ILE A 99 -8.04 0.15 -0.52
C ILE A 99 -9.48 -0.33 -0.44
N TYR A 100 -10.05 -0.40 0.75
CA TYR A 100 -11.46 -0.72 0.91
C TYR A 100 -12.33 0.49 0.52
N ASP A 101 -13.29 0.29 -0.37
CA ASP A 101 -14.31 1.28 -0.68
C ASP A 101 -15.64 0.88 0.02
N PRO A 102 -16.05 1.60 1.08
CA PRO A 102 -17.28 1.31 1.79
C PRO A 102 -18.55 1.54 0.94
N LYS A 103 -18.47 2.32 -0.15
CA LYS A 103 -19.63 2.56 -1.03
C LYS A 103 -19.96 1.35 -1.87
N SER A 104 -18.95 0.78 -2.54
CA SER A 104 -19.10 -0.47 -3.29
C SER A 104 -18.98 -1.72 -2.43
N LYS A 105 -18.56 -1.56 -1.17
CA LYS A 105 -18.20 -2.64 -0.23
C LYS A 105 -17.17 -3.61 -0.80
N ASN A 106 -16.24 -3.09 -1.58
CA ASN A 106 -15.24 -3.88 -2.30
C ASN A 106 -13.84 -3.28 -2.12
N PHE A 107 -12.82 -3.95 -2.66
CA PHE A 107 -11.44 -3.49 -2.64
C PHE A 107 -11.01 -2.98 -4.01
N ILE A 108 -10.45 -1.77 -4.01
CA ILE A 108 -9.84 -1.13 -5.17
C ILE A 108 -8.36 -1.51 -5.20
N HIS A 109 -7.92 -2.18 -6.26
CA HIS A 109 -6.50 -2.41 -6.52
C HIS A 109 -5.84 -1.11 -6.98
N ILE A 110 -4.81 -0.66 -6.28
CA ILE A 110 -4.02 0.52 -6.63
C ILE A 110 -2.93 0.11 -7.62
N LYS A 111 -3.20 0.34 -8.91
CA LYS A 111 -2.51 -0.29 -10.04
C LYS A 111 -1.02 0.02 -10.16
N ASN A 112 -0.58 1.17 -9.66
CA ASN A 112 0.81 1.62 -9.72
C ASN A 112 1.51 1.59 -8.36
N SER A 113 0.97 0.87 -7.37
CA SER A 113 1.58 0.80 -6.04
C SER A 113 2.95 0.11 -6.04
N ASP A 114 3.22 -0.73 -7.04
CA ASP A 114 4.50 -1.41 -7.26
C ASP A 114 5.64 -0.47 -7.67
N HIS A 115 5.33 0.72 -8.18
CA HIS A 115 6.32 1.77 -8.43
C HIS A 115 6.82 2.44 -7.12
N TYR A 116 6.14 2.20 -6.00
CA TYR A 116 6.35 2.89 -4.74
C TYR A 116 6.62 1.87 -3.62
N PRO A 117 7.89 1.47 -3.39
CA PRO A 117 8.21 0.49 -2.37
C PRO A 117 8.03 1.03 -0.94
N ASN A 118 7.93 0.10 0.01
CA ASN A 118 7.92 0.41 1.46
C ASN A 118 6.81 1.42 1.85
N LEU A 119 5.59 1.19 1.38
CA LEU A 119 4.42 2.01 1.65
C LEU A 119 4.07 2.05 3.14
N SER A 120 3.72 3.24 3.62
CA SER A 120 3.21 3.48 4.96
C SER A 120 2.26 4.66 5.00
N TYR A 121 1.32 4.68 5.94
CA TYR A 121 0.44 5.83 6.13
C TYR A 121 1.16 6.92 6.92
N ASN A 122 1.03 8.17 6.46
CA ASN A 122 1.53 9.37 7.11
C ASN A 122 0.35 10.17 7.70
N PRO A 123 0.14 10.11 9.02
CA PRO A 123 -0.97 10.81 9.68
C PRO A 123 -0.80 12.33 9.70
N LYS A 124 0.43 12.84 9.60
CA LYS A 124 0.71 14.27 9.69
C LYS A 124 0.21 15.01 8.45
N LEU A 125 0.43 14.42 7.28
CA LEU A 125 0.01 14.97 6.00
C LEU A 125 -1.25 14.32 5.42
N ASN A 126 -1.80 13.33 6.13
CA ASN A 126 -2.95 12.54 5.68
C ASN A 126 -2.73 11.99 4.26
N CYS A 127 -1.60 11.31 4.08
CA CYS A 127 -1.13 10.79 2.79
C CYS A 127 -0.40 9.46 2.96
N ILE A 128 0.02 8.84 1.86
CA ILE A 128 0.87 7.66 1.87
C ILE A 128 2.32 8.10 1.65
N ASN A 129 3.23 7.58 2.48
CA ASN A 129 4.65 7.67 2.26
C ASN A 129 5.15 6.43 1.51
N SER A 130 6.14 6.62 0.63
CA SER A 130 6.96 5.55 0.05
C SER A 130 8.42 5.85 0.32
N VAL A 131 9.18 4.84 0.74
CA VAL A 131 10.62 4.98 1.00
C VAL A 131 11.39 4.17 -0.03
N ILE A 132 12.21 4.83 -0.83
CA ILE A 132 12.89 4.24 -1.97
C ILE A 132 14.40 4.30 -1.74
N LEU A 133 15.07 3.15 -1.86
CA LEU A 133 16.50 3.01 -1.66
C LEU A 133 17.18 2.67 -3.01
N THR A 134 17.91 3.62 -3.58
CA THR A 134 18.55 3.50 -4.91
C THR A 134 19.95 4.15 -4.96
N GLY A 135 20.70 4.10 -3.86
CA GLY A 135 21.95 4.85 -3.67
C GLY A 135 21.73 6.25 -3.05
N SER A 136 20.49 6.72 -3.10
CA SER A 136 19.90 7.77 -2.25
C SER A 136 18.79 7.15 -1.40
N THR A 137 18.32 7.91 -0.40
CA THR A 137 17.05 7.64 0.28
C THR A 137 16.03 8.67 -0.16
N THR A 138 14.95 8.21 -0.79
CA THR A 138 13.85 9.07 -1.20
C THR A 138 12.63 8.80 -0.32
N THR A 139 12.05 9.84 0.26
CA THR A 139 10.68 9.79 0.81
C THR A 139 9.74 10.49 -0.15
N SER A 140 8.86 9.73 -0.80
CA SER A 140 7.79 10.25 -1.67
C SER A 140 6.49 10.37 -0.89
N PHE A 141 5.77 11.48 -1.09
CA PHE A 141 4.47 11.76 -0.50
C PHE A 141 3.38 11.63 -1.58
N LEU A 142 2.43 10.73 -1.34
CA LEU A 142 1.49 10.21 -2.32
C LEU A 142 0.04 10.40 -1.85
N LYS A 143 -0.86 10.76 -2.76
CA LYS A 143 -2.30 10.71 -2.53
C LYS A 143 -2.91 9.59 -3.35
N ILE A 144 -3.94 8.95 -2.82
CA ILE A 144 -4.77 8.05 -3.62
C ILE A 144 -5.65 8.90 -4.53
N ASN A 145 -5.60 8.63 -5.83
CA ASN A 145 -6.47 9.18 -6.83
C ASN A 145 -7.11 8.02 -7.61
N ASN A 146 -8.37 7.72 -7.29
CA ASN A 146 -9.09 6.54 -7.77
C ASN A 146 -8.31 5.24 -7.51
N ASP A 147 -7.82 4.57 -8.56
CA ASP A 147 -7.09 3.32 -8.53
C ASP A 147 -5.56 3.51 -8.68
N SER A 148 -5.05 4.71 -8.36
CA SER A 148 -3.65 5.07 -8.51
C SER A 148 -3.11 5.91 -7.35
N LEU A 149 -1.78 5.91 -7.17
CA LEU A 149 -1.05 6.84 -6.33
C LEU A 149 -0.54 8.00 -7.18
N ASP A 150 -0.85 9.23 -6.76
CA ASP A 150 -0.33 10.45 -7.34
C ASP A 150 0.67 11.10 -6.36
N GLU A 151 1.93 11.16 -6.78
CA GLU A 151 2.99 11.80 -6.02
C GLU A 151 2.93 13.31 -6.16
N PHE A 152 2.84 14.01 -5.03
CA PHE A 152 2.74 15.47 -5.00
C PHE A 152 3.99 16.16 -4.44
N ALA A 153 4.82 15.44 -3.67
CA ALA A 153 6.09 15.93 -3.17
C ALA A 153 7.06 14.78 -2.90
N ARG A 154 8.36 15.07 -2.86
CA ARG A 154 9.39 14.13 -2.38
C ARG A 154 10.57 14.84 -1.74
N VAL A 155 11.25 14.11 -0.87
CA VAL A 155 12.54 14.50 -0.27
C VAL A 155 13.56 13.44 -0.67
N ASP A 156 14.58 13.85 -1.41
CA ASP A 156 15.71 13.00 -1.82
C ASP A 156 16.93 13.33 -0.97
N VAL A 157 17.49 12.33 -0.30
CA VAL A 157 18.72 12.44 0.50
C VAL A 157 19.86 11.70 -0.19
N SER A 158 20.88 12.45 -0.55
CA SER A 158 22.17 11.97 -1.05
C SER A 158 23.29 12.82 -0.41
N ASP A 159 24.21 13.39 -1.19
CA ASP A 159 25.16 14.42 -0.73
C ASP A 159 24.45 15.73 -0.32
N SER A 160 23.20 15.89 -0.75
CA SER A 160 22.32 16.99 -0.39
C SER A 160 20.93 16.48 -0.08
N ILE A 161 20.19 17.23 0.72
CA ILE A 161 18.74 17.05 0.87
C ILE A 161 18.08 17.95 -0.18
N LEU A 162 17.34 17.34 -1.09
CA LEU A 162 16.58 18.00 -2.14
C LEU A 162 15.09 17.81 -1.89
N VAL A 163 14.35 18.91 -1.77
CA VAL A 163 12.90 18.88 -1.64
C VAL A 163 12.27 19.34 -2.94
N THR A 164 11.42 18.50 -3.52
CA THR A 164 10.65 18.85 -4.71
C THR A 164 9.16 18.71 -4.49
N GLU A 165 8.39 19.59 -5.12
CA GLU A 165 6.93 19.62 -5.07
C GLU A 165 6.37 19.71 -6.49
N LYS A 166 5.29 18.99 -6.75
CA LYS A 166 4.58 19.00 -8.02
C LYS A 166 3.76 20.28 -8.12
N ASP A 167 3.93 21.04 -9.21
CA ASP A 167 3.15 22.24 -9.48
C ASP A 167 1.77 21.92 -10.06
N ALA A 168 0.96 22.96 -10.30
CA ALA A 168 -0.41 22.83 -10.80
C ALA A 168 -0.54 22.17 -12.18
N VAL A 169 0.55 22.11 -12.96
CA VAL A 169 0.58 21.45 -14.28
C VAL A 169 1.23 20.06 -14.22
N GLY A 170 1.60 19.59 -13.03
CA GLY A 170 2.13 18.24 -12.81
C GLY A 170 3.65 18.12 -12.85
N ASN A 171 4.39 19.22 -12.96
CA ASN A 171 5.85 19.22 -13.04
C ASN A 171 6.47 19.38 -11.64
N PHE A 172 7.48 18.57 -11.32
CA PHE A 172 8.24 18.74 -10.08
C PHE A 172 9.18 19.95 -10.16
N LYS A 173 9.13 20.80 -9.13
CA LYS A 173 10.05 21.92 -8.93
C LYS A 173 10.79 21.78 -7.62
N ILE A 174 12.06 22.17 -7.63
CA ILE A 174 12.88 22.25 -6.42
C ILE A 174 12.38 23.43 -5.59
N ILE A 175 12.00 23.17 -4.34
CA ILE A 175 11.55 24.20 -3.39
C ILE A 175 12.56 24.43 -2.26
N GLU A 176 13.42 23.45 -1.98
CA GLU A 176 14.51 23.58 -1.03
C GLU A 176 15.67 22.67 -1.46
N LYS A 177 16.91 23.15 -1.29
CA LYS A 177 18.13 22.34 -1.41
C LYS A 177 19.07 22.75 -0.28
N LYS A 178 19.50 21.77 0.52
CA LYS A 178 20.50 21.98 1.58
C LYS A 178 21.55 20.89 1.56
N LYS A 179 22.74 21.21 2.05
CA LYS A 179 23.79 20.20 2.23
C LYS A 179 23.31 19.14 3.23
N PHE A 180 23.60 17.88 2.96
CA PHE A 180 23.39 16.83 3.95
C PHE A 180 24.60 16.81 4.89
N GLU A 181 24.36 17.04 6.18
CA GLU A 181 25.41 17.07 7.22
C GLU A 181 25.21 15.93 8.25
N GLY A 182 24.26 15.03 7.99
CA GLY A 182 23.96 13.89 8.85
C GLY A 182 24.95 12.75 8.70
N ASN A 183 24.84 11.77 9.58
CA ASN A 183 25.58 10.52 9.51
C ASN A 183 24.80 9.43 8.72
N ASP A 184 25.36 8.23 8.65
CA ASP A 184 24.73 7.10 7.95
C ASP A 184 23.33 6.74 8.49
N ILE A 185 23.04 6.97 9.78
CA ILE A 185 21.72 6.74 10.37
C ILE A 185 20.74 7.80 9.85
N ASP A 186 21.17 9.07 9.84
CA ASP A 186 20.35 10.18 9.36
C ASP A 186 19.98 10.04 7.88
N PHE A 187 20.83 9.35 7.11
CA PHE A 187 20.62 9.08 5.69
C PHE A 187 19.36 8.24 5.42
N TYR A 188 18.95 7.40 6.38
CA TYR A 188 17.79 6.51 6.25
C TYR A 188 16.54 7.01 6.98
N ASN A 189 16.56 8.23 7.53
CA ASN A 189 15.38 8.80 8.18
C ASN A 189 14.24 8.97 7.18
N VAL A 190 13.05 8.54 7.59
CA VAL A 190 11.81 8.69 6.79
C VAL A 190 11.18 10.02 7.13
N PHE A 191 10.91 10.84 6.12
CA PHE A 191 10.32 12.16 6.34
C PHE A 191 8.80 12.07 6.56
N ARG A 192 8.30 12.65 7.65
CA ARG A 192 6.87 12.83 7.91
C ARG A 192 6.31 14.15 7.38
N ASN A 193 7.18 15.11 7.04
CA ASN A 193 6.82 16.33 6.34
C ASN A 193 7.94 16.80 5.39
N TYR A 194 7.56 17.53 4.34
CA TYR A 194 8.49 18.13 3.39
C TYR A 194 8.54 19.66 3.48
N LYS A 195 7.51 20.30 4.05
CA LYS A 195 7.42 21.76 4.20
C LYS A 195 6.66 22.15 5.49
N PRO A 196 7.35 22.55 6.58
CA PRO A 196 8.80 22.46 6.77
C PRO A 196 9.28 21.00 6.79
N LEU A 197 10.56 20.78 6.49
CA LEU A 197 11.18 19.46 6.56
C LEU A 197 11.13 18.89 7.98
N GLU A 198 10.65 17.66 8.09
CA GLU A 198 10.50 16.97 9.37
C GLU A 198 10.59 15.46 9.16
N TYR A 199 11.44 14.80 9.94
CA TYR A 199 11.49 13.34 10.07
C TYR A 199 10.60 12.87 11.22
#